data_AF-A0A4W5KTW5-F1
#
_entry.id   AF-A0A4W5KTW5-F1
#
_cell.length_a   1.000
_cell.length_b   1.000
_cell.length_c   1.000
_cell.angle_alpha   90.00
_cell.angle_beta   90.00
_cell.angle_gamma   90.00
#
_symmetry.space_group_name_H-M   'P 1'
#
loop_
_entity.id
_entity.type
_entity.pdbx_description
1 polymer ?
#
loop_
_entity_poly.entity_id
_entity_poly.type
_entity_poly.pdbx_seq_one_letter_code
_entity_poly.pdbx_strand_id
1 'polypeptide(L)'
;SLEIKVPDRYPFEPPKMRFLTPIYHPNIDNTGRICHDALKLPPRGAWKPSLNISTVLTSIQLLMAEPNLDDPLMADISSELKYSKPVYLEKARRWTEKHAVQNNKGGVVETVASVEAQVQPSTLKREARDKTEEHPKRTCL
;
A
#
# COMPACT_ATOMS: atom_id res chain seq x y z
N SER A 1 -0.20 3.65 10.34
CA SER A 1 -0.76 4.92 9.87
C SER A 1 0.36 5.89 9.53
N LEU A 2 0.11 6.79 8.59
CA LEU A 2 1.04 7.78 8.06
C LEU A 2 0.41 9.16 8.24
N GLU A 3 1.16 10.12 8.77
CA GLU A 3 0.78 11.53 8.82
C GLU A 3 1.33 12.24 7.58
N ILE A 4 0.47 13.02 6.90
CA ILE A 4 0.85 13.84 5.75
C ILE A 4 0.48 15.30 6.08
N LYS A 5 1.47 16.18 6.06
CA LYS A 5 1.30 17.63 6.22
C LYS A 5 1.67 18.33 4.93
N VAL A 6 0.68 18.93 4.29
CA VAL A 6 0.87 19.72 3.06
C VAL A 6 1.26 21.15 3.44
N PRO A 7 2.41 21.68 2.99
CA PRO A 7 2.79 23.06 3.26
C PRO A 7 2.01 24.05 2.39
N ASP A 8 1.94 25.31 2.82
CA ASP A 8 1.25 26.39 2.08
C ASP A 8 1.85 26.63 0.69
N ARG A 9 3.14 26.31 0.51
CA ARG A 9 3.87 26.45 -0.76
C ARG A 9 3.80 25.22 -1.66
N TYR A 10 2.99 24.21 -1.34
CA TYR A 10 2.77 23.08 -2.24
C TYR A 10 2.20 23.57 -3.59
N PRO A 11 2.69 23.09 -4.76
CA PRO A 11 3.63 21.98 -4.96
C PRO A 11 5.10 22.39 -5.06
N PHE A 12 5.47 23.65 -4.80
CA PHE A 12 6.87 24.09 -4.82
C PHE A 12 7.67 23.57 -3.63
N GLU A 13 6.99 23.23 -2.53
CA GLU A 13 7.54 22.46 -1.42
C GLU A 13 6.90 21.07 -1.32
N PRO A 14 7.70 20.02 -0.98
CA PRO A 14 7.17 18.68 -0.78
C PRO A 14 6.26 18.61 0.45
N PRO A 15 5.29 17.67 0.46
CA PRO A 15 4.58 17.33 1.68
C PRO A 15 5.55 16.75 2.72
N LYS A 16 5.32 17.04 4.00
CA LYS A 16 6.02 16.40 5.11
C LYS A 16 5.28 15.12 5.48
N MET A 17 5.95 13.98 5.39
CA MET A 17 5.38 12.68 5.71
C MET A 17 6.15 12.00 6.85
N ARG A 18 5.43 11.39 7.78
CA ARG A 18 6.02 10.55 8.84
C ARG A 18 5.12 9.38 9.22
N PHE A 19 5.72 8.27 9.60
CA PHE A 19 4.99 7.15 10.18
C PHE A 19 4.53 7.49 11.60
N LEU A 20 3.26 7.24 11.88
CA LEU A 20 2.73 7.27 13.25
C LEU A 20 2.80 5.88 13.88
N THR A 21 2.60 4.84 13.07
CA THR A 21 2.79 3.46 13.51
C THR A 21 4.29 3.14 13.53
N PRO A 22 4.83 2.65 14.66
CA PRO A 22 6.21 2.20 14.72
C PRO A 22 6.50 1.10 13.67
N ILE A 23 7.64 1.22 12.99
CA ILE A 23 8.07 0.30 11.93
C ILE A 23 9.56 -0.01 12.10
N TYR A 24 9.95 -1.26 11.85
CA TYR A 24 11.34 -1.70 11.86
C TYR A 24 11.88 -1.66 10.43
N HIS A 25 12.56 -0.57 10.07
CA HIS A 25 12.97 -0.32 8.68
C HIS A 25 14.27 0.51 8.60
N PRO A 26 15.20 0.23 7.67
CA PRO A 26 16.47 0.97 7.56
C PRO A 26 16.33 2.46 7.29
N ASN A 27 15.34 2.87 6.49
CA ASN A 27 15.13 4.27 6.08
C ASN A 27 14.06 5.02 6.90
N ILE A 28 13.58 4.44 8.01
CA ILE A 28 12.57 5.06 8.88
C ILE A 28 13.05 4.99 10.32
N ASP A 29 13.12 6.14 11.00
CA ASP A 29 13.58 6.17 12.39
C ASP A 29 12.46 5.94 13.41
N ASN A 30 12.81 5.86 14.70
CA ASN A 30 11.87 5.61 15.79
C ASN A 30 10.81 6.71 15.97
N THR A 31 11.04 7.91 15.43
CA THR A 31 10.07 9.02 15.43
C THR A 31 9.16 9.01 14.19
N GLY A 32 9.41 8.08 13.28
CA GLY A 32 8.69 7.90 12.02
C GLY A 32 9.18 8.78 10.88
N ARG A 33 10.32 9.48 11.03
CA ARG A 33 10.89 10.26 9.91
C ARG A 33 11.35 9.32 8.81
N ILE A 34 11.08 9.71 7.58
CA ILE A 34 11.39 8.93 6.39
C ILE A 34 12.57 9.59 5.66
N CYS A 35 13.63 8.84 5.38
CA CYS A 35 14.63 9.28 4.43
C CYS A 35 14.25 8.81 3.03
N HIS A 36 13.78 9.74 2.20
CA HIS A 36 13.45 9.49 0.81
C HIS A 36 13.68 10.75 -0.02
N ASP A 37 14.19 10.60 -1.23
CA ASP A 37 14.58 11.69 -2.12
C ASP A 37 13.37 12.47 -2.64
N ALA A 38 12.24 11.82 -2.90
CA ALA A 38 11.00 12.48 -3.30
C ALA A 38 10.42 13.40 -2.20
N LEU A 39 10.88 13.30 -0.95
CA LEU A 39 10.46 14.17 0.15
C LEU A 39 11.44 15.34 0.40
N LYS A 40 12.49 15.47 -0.41
CA LYS A 40 13.54 16.48 -0.25
C LYS A 40 13.66 17.34 -1.51
N LEU A 41 13.87 18.64 -1.32
CA LEU A 41 14.17 19.55 -2.42
C LEU A 41 15.59 19.32 -2.98
N PRO A 42 15.82 19.61 -4.27
CA PRO A 42 17.16 19.66 -4.85
C PRO A 42 18.09 20.63 -4.09
N PRO A 43 19.41 20.41 -4.06
CA PRO A 43 20.15 19.35 -4.79
C PRO A 43 20.20 18.00 -4.05
N ARG A 44 19.68 17.92 -2.81
CA ARG A 44 19.78 16.71 -1.96
C ARG A 44 18.60 15.74 -2.11
N GLY A 45 17.69 16.03 -3.05
CA GLY A 45 16.49 15.24 -3.29
C GLY A 45 15.96 15.46 -4.69
N ALA A 46 14.87 14.78 -4.98
CA ALA A 46 14.28 14.70 -6.31
C ALA A 46 12.87 15.33 -6.39
N TRP A 47 12.43 16.04 -5.34
CA TRP A 47 11.13 16.72 -5.39
C TRP A 47 11.06 17.70 -6.56
N LYS A 48 9.98 17.60 -7.34
CA LYS A 48 9.62 18.51 -8.41
C LYS A 48 8.14 18.84 -8.28
N PRO A 49 7.69 20.07 -8.63
CA PRO A 49 6.27 20.44 -8.60
C PRO A 49 5.35 19.56 -9.46
N SER A 50 5.91 18.77 -10.39
CA SER A 50 5.20 17.79 -11.19
C SER A 50 4.89 16.48 -10.43
N LEU A 51 5.56 16.22 -9.31
CA LEU A 51 5.23 15.10 -8.42
C LEU A 51 4.01 15.46 -7.58
N ASN A 52 3.25 14.43 -7.22
CA ASN A 52 2.07 14.57 -6.38
C ASN A 52 2.09 13.59 -5.21
N ILE A 53 1.19 13.80 -4.24
CA ILE A 53 1.10 12.95 -3.03
C ILE A 53 0.94 11.48 -3.38
N SER A 54 0.15 11.13 -4.40
CA SER A 54 -0.03 9.73 -4.83
C SER A 54 1.29 9.12 -5.29
N THR A 55 2.06 9.82 -6.14
CA THR A 55 3.36 9.33 -6.62
C THR A 55 4.35 9.15 -5.46
N VAL A 56 4.34 10.05 -4.48
CA VAL A 56 5.20 9.94 -3.28
C VAL A 56 4.78 8.74 -2.43
N LEU A 57 3.48 8.50 -2.24
CA LEU A 57 3.00 7.35 -1.49
C LEU A 57 3.38 6.03 -2.16
N THR A 58 3.27 5.94 -3.48
CA THR A 58 3.74 4.78 -4.25
C THR A 58 5.25 4.59 -4.05
N SER A 59 6.02 5.66 -4.07
CA SER A 59 7.47 5.60 -3.84
C SER A 59 7.82 5.15 -2.41
N ILE A 60 7.07 5.58 -1.40
CA ILE A 60 7.20 5.09 -0.02
C ILE A 60 6.83 3.62 0.08
N GLN A 61 5.80 3.16 -0.64
CA GLN A 61 5.46 1.73 -0.70
C GLN A 61 6.58 0.90 -1.31
N LEU A 62 7.20 1.40 -2.38
CA LEU A 62 8.37 0.77 -2.99
C LEU A 62 9.55 0.75 -2.00
N LEU A 63 9.81 1.86 -1.30
CA LEU A 63 10.84 1.94 -0.27
C LEU A 63 10.65 0.90 0.85
N MET A 64 9.41 0.62 1.26
CA MET A 64 9.11 -0.43 2.25
C MET A 64 9.39 -1.85 1.73
N ALA A 65 9.20 -2.07 0.42
CA ALA A 65 9.49 -3.36 -0.21
C ALA A 65 11.01 -3.53 -0.47
N GLU A 66 11.67 -2.43 -0.84
CA GLU A 66 13.06 -2.38 -1.27
C GLU A 66 13.79 -1.25 -0.51
N PRO A 67 14.31 -1.54 0.69
CA PRO A 67 15.02 -0.54 1.49
C PRO A 67 16.29 -0.06 0.79
N ASN A 68 16.58 1.24 0.88
CA ASN A 68 17.82 1.82 0.37
C ASN A 68 18.94 1.69 1.42
N LEU A 69 19.96 0.87 1.13
CA LEU A 69 21.08 0.64 2.05
C LEU A 69 22.20 1.68 1.96
N ASP A 70 22.19 2.55 0.95
CA ASP A 70 23.25 3.54 0.72
C ASP A 70 23.09 4.79 1.60
N ASP A 71 21.85 5.14 1.98
CA ASP A 71 21.51 6.25 2.88
C ASP A 71 20.53 5.81 4.00
N PRO A 72 20.95 4.92 4.92
CA PRO A 72 20.10 4.42 5.99
C PRO A 72 19.98 5.44 7.12
N LEU A 73 18.78 5.61 7.68
CA LEU A 73 18.59 6.32 8.95
C LEU A 73 18.98 5.45 10.15
N MET A 74 18.78 4.13 10.02
CA MET A 74 19.03 3.14 11.05
C MET A 74 20.15 2.22 10.60
N ALA A 75 21.39 2.59 10.88
CA ALA A 75 22.60 1.88 10.43
C ALA A 75 22.64 0.42 10.92
N ASP A 76 22.18 0.15 12.14
CA ASP A 76 22.13 -1.20 12.71
C ASP A 76 21.15 -2.09 11.95
N ILE A 77 19.96 -1.56 11.64
CA ILE A 77 18.92 -2.28 10.87
C ILE A 77 19.39 -2.51 9.43
N SER A 78 20.06 -1.52 8.82
CA SER A 78 20.66 -1.64 7.48
C SER A 78 21.71 -2.76 7.45
N SER A 79 22.61 -2.78 8.44
CA SER A 79 23.64 -3.81 8.56
C SER A 79 23.03 -5.19 8.78
N GLU A 80 21.99 -5.29 9.61
CA GLU A 80 21.27 -6.55 9.82
C GLU A 80 20.58 -7.05 8.54
N LEU A 81 19.94 -6.18 7.77
CA LEU A 81 19.36 -6.55 6.48
C LEU A 81 20.44 -7.03 5.50
N LYS A 82 21.60 -6.37 5.48
CA LYS A 82 22.72 -6.71 4.58
C LYS A 82 23.39 -8.04 4.92
N TYR A 83 23.66 -8.30 6.20
CA TYR A 83 24.47 -9.43 6.64
C TYR A 83 23.66 -10.59 7.23
N SER A 84 22.42 -10.34 7.66
CA SER A 84 21.58 -11.32 8.35
C SER A 84 20.09 -11.14 8.03
N LYS A 85 19.76 -11.19 6.74
CA LYS A 85 18.39 -11.01 6.22
C LYS A 85 17.31 -11.85 6.94
N PRO A 86 17.53 -13.14 7.30
CA PRO A 86 16.52 -13.91 8.03
C PRO A 86 16.16 -13.29 9.39
N VAL A 87 17.15 -12.79 10.13
CA VAL A 87 16.96 -12.12 11.43
C VAL A 87 16.20 -10.82 11.26
N TYR A 88 16.56 -10.03 10.24
CA TYR A 88 15.83 -8.81 9.89
C TYR A 88 14.35 -9.11 9.63
N LEU A 89 14.04 -10.11 8.80
CA LEU A 89 12.67 -10.47 8.45
C LEU A 89 11.87 -10.94 9.67
N GLU A 90 12.47 -11.74 10.55
CA GLU A 90 11.83 -12.16 11.80
C GLU A 90 11.48 -10.97 12.69
N LYS A 91 12.44 -10.05 12.90
CA LYS A 91 12.23 -8.84 13.70
C LYS A 91 11.20 -7.91 13.08
N ALA A 92 11.25 -7.68 11.77
CA ALA A 92 10.31 -6.85 11.04
C ALA A 92 8.88 -7.41 11.13
N ARG A 93 8.72 -8.73 10.98
CA ARG A 93 7.43 -9.41 11.16
C ARG A 93 6.91 -9.22 12.58
N ARG A 94 7.74 -9.49 13.60
CA ARG A 94 7.35 -9.32 15.01
C ARG A 94 6.96 -7.87 15.33
N TRP A 95 7.66 -6.89 14.76
CA TRP A 95 7.32 -5.48 14.92
C TRP A 95 5.97 -5.14 14.29
N THR A 96 5.73 -5.67 13.09
CA THR A 96 4.47 -5.50 12.36
C THR A 96 3.30 -6.09 13.15
N GLU A 97 3.45 -7.30 13.68
CA GLU A 97 2.43 -7.95 14.52
C GLU A 97 2.09 -7.14 15.77
N LYS A 98 3.12 -6.56 16.41
CA LYS A 98 2.95 -5.78 17.63
C LYS A 98 2.29 -4.41 17.40
N HIS A 99 2.54 -3.77 16.26
CA HIS A 99 2.23 -2.34 16.08
C HIS A 99 1.25 -2.03 14.95
N ALA A 100 1.12 -2.91 13.96
CA ALA A 100 0.39 -2.63 12.71
C ALA A 100 -0.81 -3.56 12.46
N VAL A 101 -1.07 -4.52 13.36
CA VAL A 101 -2.28 -5.36 13.30
C VAL A 101 -3.40 -4.67 14.05
N GLN A 102 -4.53 -4.45 13.38
CA GLN A 102 -5.74 -3.95 14.02
C GLN A 102 -6.51 -5.12 14.62
N ASN A 103 -6.84 -5.03 15.91
CA ASN A 103 -7.91 -5.84 16.47
C ASN A 103 -9.22 -5.19 16.02
N ASN A 104 -9.91 -5.77 15.04
CA ASN A 104 -11.27 -5.36 14.67
C ASN A 104 -12.20 -5.56 15.88
N LYS A 105 -12.26 -4.56 16.78
CA LYS A 105 -13.24 -4.46 17.87
C LYS A 105 -14.23 -3.34 17.56
N GLY A 106 -15.09 -3.64 16.59
CA GLY A 106 -16.23 -2.83 16.12
C GLY A 106 -16.59 -3.35 14.73
N GLY A 107 -17.71 -3.98 14.45
CA GLY A 107 -19.03 -3.88 15.05
C GLY A 107 -20.01 -3.73 13.90
N VAL A 108 -20.19 -4.78 13.10
CA VAL A 108 -21.37 -4.89 12.23
C VAL A 108 -22.39 -5.64 13.06
N VAL A 109 -23.28 -4.89 13.70
CA VAL A 109 -24.50 -5.47 14.29
C VAL A 109 -25.41 -5.74 13.09
N GLU A 110 -25.38 -6.97 12.60
CA GLU A 110 -26.30 -7.43 11.57
C GLU A 110 -27.65 -7.71 12.24
N THR A 111 -28.49 -6.68 12.29
CA THR A 111 -29.88 -6.84 12.74
C THR A 111 -30.63 -7.59 11.66
N VAL A 112 -30.71 -8.92 11.80
CA VAL A 112 -31.59 -9.76 11.00
C VAL A 112 -33.04 -9.53 11.45
N ALA A 113 -33.74 -8.63 10.77
CA ALA A 113 -35.19 -8.49 10.87
C ALA A 113 -35.84 -9.41 9.82
N SER A 114 -36.59 -10.39 10.33
CA SER A 114 -37.39 -11.35 9.58
C SER A 114 -38.34 -10.70 8.58
N VAL A 115 -38.39 -11.25 7.37
CA VAL A 115 -39.63 -11.35 6.59
C VAL A 115 -39.63 -12.69 5.87
N GLU A 116 -40.46 -13.61 6.35
CA GLU A 116 -40.91 -14.78 5.61
C GLU A 116 -41.86 -14.35 4.49
N ALA A 117 -41.64 -14.87 3.28
CA ALA A 117 -42.72 -15.10 2.33
C ALA A 117 -42.32 -16.28 1.41
N GLN A 118 -42.95 -17.42 1.67
CA GLN A 118 -42.96 -18.60 0.81
C GLN A 118 -43.69 -18.28 -0.51
N VAL A 119 -43.26 -18.88 -1.63
CA VAL A 119 -44.08 -19.62 -2.63
C VAL A 119 -43.17 -20.14 -3.76
N GLN A 120 -43.16 -21.45 -3.98
CA GLN A 120 -42.83 -22.16 -5.25
C GLN A 120 -44.12 -22.86 -5.74
N PRO A 121 -44.19 -23.63 -6.87
CA PRO A 121 -43.33 -23.79 -8.06
C PRO A 121 -44.13 -23.78 -9.40
N SER A 122 -43.48 -23.82 -10.57
CA SER A 122 -43.88 -24.77 -11.65
C SER A 122 -42.93 -24.81 -12.86
N THR A 123 -42.75 -26.06 -13.31
CA THR A 123 -42.02 -26.67 -14.43
C THR A 123 -42.34 -26.18 -15.85
N LEU A 124 -41.37 -26.23 -16.79
CA LEU A 124 -41.35 -27.10 -18.00
C LEU A 124 -40.34 -26.65 -19.10
N LYS A 125 -39.43 -27.59 -19.49
CA LYS A 125 -38.96 -28.02 -20.85
C LYS A 125 -38.85 -26.96 -21.99
N ARG A 126 -37.85 -26.94 -22.90
CA ARG A 126 -36.95 -27.96 -23.49
C ARG A 126 -35.97 -27.31 -24.50
N GLU A 127 -34.76 -27.91 -24.64
CA GLU A 127 -33.92 -28.17 -25.85
C GLU A 127 -33.66 -27.06 -26.91
N ALA A 128 -32.42 -26.59 -27.13
CA ALA A 128 -31.26 -27.15 -27.87
C ALA A 128 -31.23 -26.86 -29.39
N ARG A 129 -30.21 -26.13 -29.90
CA ARG A 129 -29.38 -26.53 -31.07
C ARG A 129 -28.17 -25.61 -31.34
N ASP A 130 -27.08 -26.30 -31.64
CA ASP A 130 -25.78 -25.95 -32.22
C ASP A 130 -25.81 -25.22 -33.58
N LYS A 131 -24.78 -24.40 -33.88
CA LYS A 131 -24.07 -24.29 -35.19
C LYS A 131 -23.01 -23.16 -35.24
N THR A 132 -21.74 -23.57 -35.31
CA THR A 132 -20.66 -23.25 -36.30
C THR A 132 -20.30 -21.82 -36.76
N GLU A 133 -18.96 -21.65 -36.95
CA GLU A 133 -18.22 -20.75 -37.87
C GLU A 133 -18.12 -19.25 -37.49
N GLU A 134 -17.12 -18.46 -37.87
CA GLU A 134 -15.69 -18.57 -38.21
C GLU A 134 -15.21 -17.09 -38.29
N HIS A 135 -13.98 -16.76 -37.94
CA HIS A 135 -13.41 -15.39 -38.05
C HIS A 135 -13.20 -14.98 -39.52
N PRO A 136 -13.23 -13.68 -39.88
CA PRO A 136 -11.95 -12.98 -40.04
C PRO A 136 -11.90 -11.46 -39.78
N LYS A 137 -10.65 -11.06 -39.54
CA LYS A 137 -10.00 -9.74 -39.43
C LYS A 137 -10.62 -8.60 -40.26
N ARG A 138 -10.71 -7.41 -39.65
CA ARG A 138 -10.76 -6.13 -40.37
C ARG A 138 -9.70 -5.17 -39.84
N THR A 139 -8.87 -4.75 -40.80
CA THR A 139 -7.94 -3.64 -40.79
C THR A 139 -8.67 -2.32 -40.53
N CYS A 140 -8.13 -1.48 -39.65
CA CYS A 140 -8.61 -0.11 -39.47
C CYS A 140 -7.85 0.85 -40.39
N LEU A 141 -8.62 1.80 -40.92
CA LEU A 141 -8.23 2.97 -41.72
C LEU A 141 -7.26 3.89 -40.99
#